data_AF-A0A3C0AGW4-F1
#
_entry.id   AF-A0A3C0AGW4-F1
#
_cell.length_a   1.000
_cell.length_b   1.000
_cell.length_c   1.000
_cell.angle_alpha   90.00
_cell.angle_beta   90.00
_cell.angle_gamma   90.00
#
_symmetry.space_group_name_H-M   'P 1'
#
loop_
_entity.id
_entity.type
_entity.pdbx_description
1 polymer ?
#
loop_
_entity_poly.entity_id
_entity_poly.type
_entity_poly.pdbx_seq_one_letter_code
_entity_poly.pdbx_strand_id
1 'polypeptide(L)' 'MIDLKKILVPTDFSEFGQQALLYGCELASRFNAELHLLNVVQDAVAMFPER' A
#
# COMPACT_ATOMS: atom_id res chain seq x y z
N MET A 1 -6.56 -21.85 11.60
CA MET A 1 -6.24 -20.45 11.95
C MET A 1 -5.46 -19.87 10.77
N ILE A 2 -5.74 -18.62 10.37
CA ILE A 2 -5.04 -17.98 9.25
C ILE A 2 -3.64 -17.55 9.69
N ASP A 3 -2.65 -17.72 8.82
CA ASP A 3 -1.28 -17.26 8.98
C ASP A 3 -0.97 -16.23 7.88
N LEU A 4 -0.74 -14.97 8.25
CA LEU A 4 -0.42 -13.88 7.33
C LEU A 4 1.06 -13.56 7.44
N LYS A 5 1.82 -13.78 6.36
CA LYS A 5 3.28 -13.54 6.36
C LYS A 5 3.69 -12.24 5.68
N LYS A 6 2.87 -11.76 4.72
CA LYS A 6 3.15 -10.56 3.92
C LYS A 6 1.86 -9.79 3.70
N ILE A 7 1.91 -8.48 3.90
CA ILE A 7 0.78 -7.55 3.74
C ILE A 7 1.21 -6.44 2.79
N LEU A 8 0.42 -6.19 1.75
CA LEU A 8 0.60 -5.06 0.85
C LEU A 8 -0.40 -3.97 1.21
N VAL A 9 0.10 -2.78 1.54
CA VAL A 9 -0.72 -1.58 1.73
C VAL A 9 -0.50 -0.65 0.55
N PRO A 10 -1.46 -0.49 -0.37
CA PRO A 10 -1.40 0.58 -1.35
C PRO A 10 -1.72 1.93 -0.69
N THR A 11 -1.04 2.98 -1.12
CA THR A 11 -1.32 4.35 -0.69
C THR A 11 -1.30 5.31 -1.87
N ASP A 12 -2.24 6.24 -1.89
CA ASP A 12 -2.31 7.41 -2.75
C ASP A 12 -1.97 8.71 -1.98
N PHE A 13 -1.46 8.55 -0.75
CA PHE A 13 -1.16 9.62 0.21
C PHE A 13 -2.36 10.47 0.68
N SER A 14 -3.59 10.07 0.36
CA SER A 14 -4.79 10.69 0.90
C SER A 14 -4.90 10.49 2.42
N GLU A 15 -5.74 11.30 3.07
CA GLU A 15 -6.05 11.13 4.49
C GLU A 15 -6.61 9.74 4.79
N PHE A 16 -7.49 9.22 3.93
CA PHE A 16 -8.02 7.86 4.04
C PHE A 16 -6.94 6.80 3.85
N GLY A 17 -6.02 7.01 2.91
CA GLY A 17 -4.87 6.13 2.70
C GLY A 17 -3.94 6.08 3.92
N GLN A 18 -3.75 7.21 4.61
CA GLN A 18 -3.00 7.26 5.88
C GLN A 18 -3.71 6.47 6.98
N GLN A 19 -5.04 6.59 7.11
CA GLN A 19 -5.79 5.76 8.06
C GLN A 19 -5.66 4.27 7.74
N ALA A 20 -5.81 3.88 6.47
CA ALA A 20 -5.63 2.49 6.03
C ALA A 20 -4.23 1.94 6.36
N LEU A 21 -3.19 2.77 6.23
CA LEU A 21 -1.83 2.40 6.62
C LEU A 21 -1.71 2.06 8.10
N LEU A 22 -2.37 2.82 8.99
CA LEU A 22 -2.36 2.52 10.43
C LEU A 22 -2.95 1.13 10.71
N TYR A 23 -4.06 0.76 10.05
CA TYR A 23 -4.62 -0.58 10.15
C TYR A 23 -3.69 -1.66 9.59
N GLY A 24 -3.04 -1.39 8.46
CA GLY A 24 -2.06 -2.30 7.87
C GLY A 24 -0.90 -2.59 8.82
N CYS A 25 -0.34 -1.57 9.47
CA CYS A 25 0.72 -1.71 10.48
C CYS A 25 0.26 -2.54 11.68
N GLU A 26 -0.94 -2.31 12.19
CA GLU A 26 -1.49 -3.07 13.31
C GLU A 26 -1.69 -4.56 12.95
N LEU A 27 -2.17 -4.85 11.73
CA LEU A 27 -2.25 -6.21 11.23
C LEU A 27 -0.87 -6.85 11.11
N ALA A 28 0.10 -6.16 10.52
CA ALA A 28 1.46 -6.69 10.38
C ALA A 28 2.08 -7.01 11.74
N SER A 29 1.89 -6.14 12.74
CA SER A 29 2.33 -6.37 14.12
C SER A 29 1.70 -7.63 14.73
N ARG A 30 0.36 -7.76 14.64
CA ARG A 30 -0.37 -8.91 15.23
C ARG A 30 0.01 -10.26 14.64
N PHE A 31 0.32 -10.29 13.35
CA PHE A 31 0.66 -11.51 12.63
C PHE A 31 2.18 -11.73 12.50
N ASN A 32 3.00 -10.81 13.03
CA ASN A 32 4.45 -10.80 12.80
C ASN A 32 4.79 -10.89 11.30
N ALA A 33 4.02 -10.15 10.49
CA ALA A 33 4.08 -10.16 9.04
C ALA A 33 4.96 -9.02 8.52
N GLU A 34 5.56 -9.22 7.34
CA GLU A 34 6.22 -8.15 6.59
C GLU A 34 5.17 -7.22 5.96
N LEU A 35 5.35 -5.90 6.09
CA LEU A 35 4.49 -4.91 5.45
C LEU A 35 5.23 -4.26 4.27
N HIS A 36 4.65 -4.38 3.09
CA HIS A 36 5.06 -3.66 1.90
C HIS A 36 4.13 -2.46 1.69
N LEU A 37 4.68 -1.25 1.72
CA LEU A 37 3.96 -0.04 1.36
C LEU A 37 4.21 0.27 -0.13
N LEU A 38 3.14 0.48 -0.89
CA LEU A 38 3.22 0.73 -2.33
C LEU A 38 2.48 2.02 -2.69
N ASN A 39 3.15 2.90 -3.43
CA ASN A 39 2.50 3.98 -4.16
C ASN A 39 2.72 3.77 -5.66
N VAL A 40 1.69 3.99 -6.46
CA VAL A 40 1.76 3.92 -7.92
C VAL A 40 1.76 5.33 -8.47
N VAL A 41 2.82 5.67 -9.20
CA VAL A 41 2.91 6.93 -9.95
C VAL A 41 2.45 6.68 -11.37
N GLN A 42 1.56 7.53 -11.88
CA GLN A 42 1.12 7.45 -13.27
C GLN A 42 2.27 7.81 -14.21
N ASP A 43 2.43 7.00 -15.25
CA ASP A 43 3.38 7.29 -16.30
C ASP A 43 2.85 8.40 -17.22
N ALA A 44 3.52 9.55 -17.20
CA ALA A 44 3.18 10.70 -18.03
C ALA A 44 3.29 10.38 -19.54
N VAL A 45 4.18 9.47 -19.92
CA VAL A 45 4.38 9.05 -21.32
C VAL A 45 3.20 8.21 -21.81
N ALA A 46 2.63 7.37 -20.96
CA ALA A 46 1.43 6.61 -21.28
C ALA A 46 0.18 7.51 -21.40
N MET A 47 0.15 8.66 -20.71
CA MET A 47 -0.96 9.60 -20.77
C MET A 47 -0.92 10.55 -21.98
N PHE A 48 0.28 10.81 -22.53
CA PHE A 48 0.47 11.70 -23.68
C PHE A 48 1.53 11.13 -24.64
N PRO A 49 1.21 10.06 -25.41
CA PRO A 49 2.19 9.39 -26.26
C PRO A 49 2.73 10.24 -27.43
N GLU A 50 2.07 11.36 -27.77
CA GLU A 50 2.32 12.19 -28.95
C GLU A 50 2.77 13.63 -28.60
N ARG A 51 3.24 13.89 -27.37
CA ARG A 51 3.85 15.17 -26.96
C ARG A 51 5.38 15.10 -26.95
#